data_AF-A0ABC8SV95-F1
#
_entry.id   AF-A0ABC8SV95-F1
#
_cell.length_a   1.000
_cell.length_b   1.000
_cell.length_c   1.000
_cell.angle_alpha   90.00
_cell.angle_beta   90.00
_cell.angle_gamma   90.00
#
_symmetry.space_group_name_H-M   'P 1'
#
loop_
_entity.id
_entity.type
_entity.pdbx_description
1 polymer ?
#
loop_
_entity_poly.entity_id
_entity_poly.type
_entity_poly.pdbx_seq_one_letter_code
_entity_poly.pdbx_strand_id
1 'polypeptide(L)'
;MELLKDSFSELTTVVHVAPNRHVEEYVSKAVREWPVSVVLIPGGSPQLKYDAYSASNVAFCASGTAAIELQLAQLPCVVAYRANLLTE
;
A
#
# COMPACT_ATOMS: atom_id res chain seq x y z
N MET A 1 -1.57 11.60 -0.61
CA MET A 1 -0.63 11.72 -1.75
C MET A 1 -0.35 13.16 -2.16
N GLU A 2 -1.26 14.11 -1.90
CA GLU A 2 -1.02 15.54 -2.17
C GLU A 2 0.24 16.09 -1.51
N LEU A 3 0.51 15.72 -0.25
CA LEU A 3 1.70 16.19 0.46
C LEU A 3 3.02 15.62 -0.08
N LEU A 4 2.99 14.47 -0.74
CA LEU A 4 4.19 13.78 -1.22
C LEU A 4 4.52 14.13 -2.68
N LYS A 5 3.51 14.46 -3.50
CA LYS A 5 3.70 14.74 -4.93
C LYS A 5 4.68 15.91 -5.17
N ASP A 6 4.64 16.92 -4.30
CA ASP A 6 5.45 18.13 -4.45
C ASP A 6 6.91 17.90 -4.03
N SER A 7 7.13 16.90 -3.16
CA SER A 7 8.46 16.52 -2.69
C SER A 7 9.11 15.43 -3.56
N PHE A 8 8.31 14.61 -4.25
CA PHE A 8 8.76 13.48 -5.05
C PHE A 8 8.04 13.46 -6.41
N SER A 9 8.61 14.15 -7.40
CA SER A 9 8.00 14.31 -8.73
C SER A 9 7.85 13.01 -9.53
N GLU A 10 8.65 11.98 -9.22
CA GLU A 10 8.63 10.68 -9.89
C GLU A 10 7.99 9.57 -9.03
N LEU A 11 7.21 9.95 -8.00
CA LEU A 11 6.60 9.01 -7.08
C LEU A 11 5.58 8.11 -7.79
N THR A 12 5.86 6.80 -7.80
CA THR A 12 4.91 5.76 -8.20
C THR A 12 4.45 5.00 -6.96
N THR A 13 3.14 4.78 -6.85
CA THR A 13 2.56 4.07 -5.71
C THR A 13 2.10 2.70 -6.13
N VAL A 14 2.50 1.67 -5.38
CA VAL A 14 2.02 0.31 -5.60
C VAL A 14 1.08 -0.08 -4.47
N VAL A 15 -0.12 -0.53 -4.82
CA VAL A 15 -1.15 -0.91 -3.85
C VAL A 15 -1.54 -2.36 -4.07
N HIS A 16 -1.15 -3.23 -3.13
CA HIS A 16 -1.62 -4.61 -3.09
C HIS A 16 -3.03 -4.67 -2.48
N VAL A 17 -3.98 -5.18 -3.25
CA VAL A 17 -5.39 -5.22 -2.86
C VAL A 17 -5.76 -6.60 -2.33
N ALA A 18 -6.62 -6.66 -1.32
CA ALA A 18 -7.12 -7.94 -0.81
C ALA A 18 -7.93 -8.69 -1.88
N PRO A 19 -7.93 -10.04 -1.90
CA PRO A 19 -8.65 -10.85 -2.89
C PRO A 19 -10.16 -10.82 -2.65
N ASN A 20 -10.78 -9.68 -2.88
CA ASN A 20 -12.20 -9.44 -2.75
C ASN A 20 -12.62 -8.42 -3.81
N ARG A 21 -13.51 -8.84 -4.71
CA ARG A 21 -13.96 -8.02 -5.85
C ARG A 21 -14.52 -6.65 -5.44
N HIS A 22 -15.25 -6.56 -4.33
CA HIS A 22 -15.80 -5.28 -3.87
C HIS A 22 -14.70 -4.35 -3.35
N VAL A 23 -13.68 -4.92 -2.69
CA VAL A 23 -12.51 -4.16 -2.22
C VAL A 23 -11.68 -3.69 -3.41
N GLU A 24 -11.44 -4.56 -4.40
CA GLU A 24 -10.74 -4.20 -5.65
C GLU A 24 -11.42 -3.06 -6.40
N GLU A 25 -12.75 -3.13 -6.55
CA GLU A 25 -13.51 -2.07 -7.20
C GLU A 25 -13.47 -0.76 -6.39
N TYR A 26 -13.63 -0.84 -5.07
CA TYR A 26 -13.57 0.32 -4.19
C TYR A 26 -12.20 1.00 -4.26
N VAL A 27 -11.11 0.24 -4.12
CA VAL A 27 -9.75 0.76 -4.18
C VAL A 27 -9.46 1.33 -5.57
N SER A 28 -9.84 0.63 -6.64
CA SER A 28 -9.64 1.13 -8.02
C SER A 28 -10.34 2.47 -8.27
N LYS A 29 -11.52 2.70 -7.69
CA LYS A 29 -12.19 4.00 -7.76
C LYS A 29 -11.46 5.06 -6.92
N ALA A 30 -11.11 4.73 -5.68
CA ALA A 30 -10.47 5.66 -4.76
C ALA A 30 -9.10 6.16 -5.25
N VAL A 31 -8.28 5.29 -5.86
CA VAL A 31 -6.94 5.66 -6.32
C VAL A 31 -6.94 6.50 -7.60
N ARG A 32 -8.04 6.52 -8.38
CA ARG A 32 -8.14 7.36 -9.59
C ARG A 32 -8.11 8.85 -9.29
N GLU A 33 -8.48 9.23 -8.07
CA GLU A 33 -8.48 10.62 -7.62
C GLU A 33 -7.11 11.06 -7.12
N TRP A 34 -6.13 10.16 -7.04
CA TRP A 34 -4.81 10.48 -6.51
C TRP A 34 -3.96 11.22 -7.56
N PRO A 35 -3.17 12.22 -7.13
CA PRO A 35 -2.34 13.03 -8.02
C PRO A 35 -1.05 12.35 -8.50
N VAL A 36 -0.86 11.06 -8.23
CA VAL A 36 0.36 10.30 -8.55
C VAL A 36 0.01 9.01 -9.28
N SER A 37 0.97 8.43 -9.99
CA SER A 37 0.79 7.14 -10.67
C SER A 37 0.55 6.02 -9.66
N VAL A 38 -0.43 5.15 -9.94
CA VAL A 38 -0.78 4.01 -9.08
C VAL A 38 -0.79 2.71 -9.88
N VAL A 39 -0.07 1.72 -9.37
CA VAL A 39 -0.08 0.34 -9.86
C VAL A 39 -0.85 -0.52 -8.86
N LEU A 40 -1.93 -1.17 -9.31
CA LEU A 40 -2.72 -2.07 -8.47
C LEU A 40 -2.23 -3.51 -8.68
N ILE A 41 -1.87 -4.17 -7.57
CA ILE A 41 -1.53 -5.59 -7.57
C ILE A 41 -2.77 -6.37 -7.08
N PRO A 42 -3.31 -7.31 -7.88
CA PRO A 42 -4.50 -8.06 -7.51
C PRO A 42 -4.24 -8.99 -6.33
N GLY A 43 -5.28 -9.20 -5.54
CA GLY A 43 -5.22 -10.16 -4.45
C GLY A 43 -5.09 -11.58 -4.97
N GLY A 44 -4.37 -12.42 -4.23
CA GLY A 44 -4.20 -13.84 -4.60
C GLY A 44 -3.02 -14.12 -5.54
N SER A 45 -2.16 -13.13 -5.78
CA SER A 45 -0.87 -13.33 -6.44
C SER A 45 0.30 -13.01 -5.49
N PRO A 46 0.68 -13.96 -4.60
CA PRO A 46 1.75 -13.75 -3.63
C PRO A 46 3.07 -13.32 -4.27
N GLN A 47 3.41 -13.86 -5.45
CA GLN A 47 4.63 -13.52 -6.17
C GLN A 47 4.65 -12.03 -6.53
N LEU A 48 3.60 -11.52 -7.17
CA LEU A 48 3.51 -10.11 -7.54
C LEU A 48 3.54 -9.17 -6.31
N LYS A 49 2.99 -9.62 -5.17
CA LYS A 49 3.09 -8.87 -3.91
C LYS A 49 4.53 -8.71 -3.46
N TYR A 50 5.31 -9.80 -3.46
CA TYR A 50 6.72 -9.74 -3.07
C TYR A 50 7.58 -9.02 -4.10
N ASP A 51 7.29 -9.16 -5.40
CA ASP A 51 7.95 -8.38 -6.45
C ASP A 51 7.72 -6.88 -6.24
N ALA A 52 6.49 -6.49 -5.88
CA ALA A 52 6.15 -5.11 -5.53
C ALA A 52 6.91 -4.62 -4.29
N TYR A 53 7.10 -5.47 -3.27
CA TYR A 53 7.93 -5.12 -2.12
C TYR A 53 9.38 -4.89 -2.55
N SER A 54 9.97 -5.79 -3.33
CA SER A 54 11.34 -5.64 -3.81
C SER A 54 11.55 -4.44 -4.74
N ALA A 55 10.53 -4.04 -5.49
CA ALA A 55 10.57 -2.87 -6.37
C ALA A 55 10.37 -1.53 -5.61
N SER A 56 9.90 -1.57 -4.36
CA SER A 56 9.57 -0.37 -3.59
C SER A 56 10.76 0.11 -2.75
N ASN A 57 10.88 1.42 -2.55
CA ASN A 57 11.92 1.99 -1.67
C ASN A 57 11.46 2.14 -0.21
N VAL A 58 10.16 2.40 -0.02
CA VAL A 58 9.51 2.53 1.28
C VAL A 58 8.09 2.00 1.20
N ALA A 59 7.52 1.56 2.32
CA ALA A 59 6.15 1.10 2.41
C ALA A 59 5.34 1.79 3.51
N PHE A 60 4.03 1.75 3.35
CA PHE A 60 3.06 2.17 4.36
C PHE A 60 2.10 1.02 4.64
N CYS A 61 1.84 0.70 5.90
CA CYS A 61 0.90 -0.36 6.24
C CYS A 61 0.05 -0.01 7.46
N ALA A 62 -1.18 -0.56 7.46
CA ALA A 62 -2.13 -0.46 8.56
C ALA A 62 -2.45 -1.85 9.14
N SER A 63 -1.46 -2.76 9.13
CA SER A 63 -1.60 -4.13 9.59
C SER A 63 -0.27 -4.63 10.17
N GLY A 64 -0.33 -5.19 11.38
CA GLY A 64 0.84 -5.81 12.03
C GLY A 64 1.38 -7.00 11.23
N THR A 65 0.51 -7.81 10.63
CA THR A 65 0.94 -8.91 9.77
C THR A 65 1.67 -8.41 8.53
N ALA A 66 1.17 -7.35 7.89
CA ALA A 66 1.83 -6.75 6.73
C ALA A 66 3.19 -6.14 7.11
N ALA A 67 3.31 -5.53 8.30
CA ALA A 67 4.58 -5.00 8.79
C ALA A 67 5.66 -6.10 8.90
N ILE A 68 5.29 -7.31 9.36
CA ILE A 68 6.22 -8.45 9.41
C ILE A 68 6.68 -8.85 8.01
N GLU A 69 5.76 -8.95 7.05
CA GLU A 69 6.11 -9.30 5.66
C GLU A 69 7.06 -8.27 5.02
N LEU A 70 6.81 -6.97 5.25
CA LEU A 70 7.67 -5.88 4.77
C LEU A 70 9.06 -5.94 5.41
N GLN A 71 9.13 -6.27 6.70
CA GLN A 71 10.40 -6.42 7.41
C GLN A 71 11.19 -7.64 6.90
N LEU A 72 10.52 -8.76 6.60
CA LEU A 72 11.14 -9.92 5.96
C LEU A 72 11.68 -9.56 4.57
N ALA A 73 10.97 -8.71 3.83
CA ALA A 73 11.41 -8.18 2.54
C ALA A 73 12.48 -7.07 2.65
N GLN A 74 12.93 -6.73 3.86
CA GLN A 74 13.91 -5.65 4.12
C GLN A 74 13.46 -4.29 3.58
N LEU A 75 12.15 -4.04 3.52
CA LEU A 75 11.56 -2.81 3.03
C LEU A 75 11.25 -1.87 4.20
N PRO A 76 11.93 -0.70 4.32
CA PRO A 76 11.60 0.28 5.35
C PRO A 76 10.12 0.65 5.28
N CYS A 77 9.42 0.59 6.43
CA CYS A 77 7.98 0.85 6.45
C CYS A 77 7.57 1.78 7.59
N VAL A 78 6.51 2.54 7.33
CA VAL A 78 5.77 3.31 8.33
C VAL A 78 4.47 2.58 8.62
N VAL A 79 4.29 2.17 9.88
CA VAL A 79 3.04 1.58 10.34
C VAL A 79 2.15 2.69 10.86
N ALA A 80 0.95 2.83 10.30
CA ALA A 80 -0.03 3.79 10.77
C ALA A 80 -1.38 3.12 10.98
N TYR A 81 -1.87 3.21 12.21
CA TYR A 81 -3.17 2.73 12.58
C TYR A 81 -3.89 3.83 13.35
N ARG A 82 -5.20 3.95 13.14
CA ARG A 82 -6.04 4.84 13.94
C ARG A 82 -6.64 4.02 15.07
N ALA A 83 -6.12 4.21 16.28
CA ALA A 83 -6.71 3.63 17.48
C ALA A 83 -8.17 4.10 17.64
N ASN A 84 -9.04 3.17 18.04
CA ASN A 84 -10.44 3.48 18.30
C ASN A 84 -10.60 3.86 19.78
N LEU A 85 -11.12 5.07 20.01
CA LEU A 85 -11.26 5.67 21.34
C LEU A 85 -12.06 4.84 22.36
N LEU A 86 -12.96 3.96 21.90
CA LEU A 86 -13.84 3.20 22.79
C LEU A 86 -13.30 1.81 23.15
N THR A 87 -12.35 1.30 22.36
CA THR A 87 -11.87 -0.08 22.49
C THR A 87 -10.39 -0.17 22.85
N GLU A 88 -9.69 0.96 22.86
CA GLU A 88 -8.28 1.12 23.26
C GLU A 88 -8.16 2.10 24.44
#